data_AF-A0AA96R784-F1
#
_entry.id   AF-A0AA96R784-F1
#
_cell.length_a   1.000
_cell.length_b   1.000
_cell.length_c   1.000
_cell.angle_alpha   90.00
_cell.angle_beta   90.00
_cell.angle_gamma   90.00
#
_symmetry.space_group_name_H-M   'P 1'
#
loop_
_entity.id
_entity.type
_entity.pdbx_description
1 polymer ?
#
loop_
_entity_poly.entity_id
_entity_poly.type
_entity_poly.pdbx_seq_one_letter_code
_entity_poly.pdbx_strand_id
1 'polypeptide(L)'
;MVIDDHDMQATDDAGAVLDAEFEIEPDGDTLSLVLRSRGGRSSSSPKGRNPHYNPALELLLGRLRDLRAVLVGGFVDSTRTKNLSEAQRAIIESPVVLADVPDIEQFRRVLGRAQARIGKTETGNNTKQIRLRLRVPGYTATDADRLAADLARPPQRPAGPVELPAATQEFADRLHFDLPWLQKIVTLMQHRKQIVLYGPPGTGKTYLDRISFGRVAR
;
A
#
# COMPACT_ATOMS: atom_id res chain seq x y z
N MET A 1 24.49 -15.66 -8.29
CA MET A 1 23.19 -14.99 -8.27
C MET A 1 23.25 -13.98 -7.15
N VAL A 2 23.59 -12.75 -7.49
CA VAL A 2 23.75 -11.64 -6.54
C VAL A 2 22.32 -11.24 -6.18
N ILE A 3 21.94 -11.40 -4.92
CA ILE A 3 20.73 -10.77 -4.39
C ILE A 3 21.18 -9.33 -4.16
N ASP A 4 20.80 -8.42 -5.05
CA ASP A 4 20.96 -6.99 -4.81
C ASP A 4 20.13 -6.66 -3.57
N ASP A 5 20.82 -6.44 -2.46
CA ASP A 5 20.26 -6.13 -1.15
C ASP A 5 19.79 -4.67 -1.19
N HIS A 6 18.56 -4.45 -1.65
CA HIS A 6 17.87 -3.16 -1.60
C HIS A 6 16.81 -3.16 -0.48
N ASP A 7 17.14 -3.75 0.66
CA ASP A 7 16.30 -3.67 1.84
C ASP A 7 16.17 -2.19 2.26
N MET A 8 14.93 -1.71 2.24
CA MET A 8 14.56 -0.35 2.62
C MET A 8 14.01 -0.31 4.05
N GLN A 9 14.09 0.88 4.66
CA GLN A 9 13.43 1.18 5.92
C GLN A 9 12.43 2.32 5.71
N ALA A 10 11.26 2.21 6.33
CA ALA A 10 10.24 3.24 6.23
C ALA A 10 10.46 4.34 7.27
N THR A 11 10.37 5.59 6.87
CA THR A 11 10.29 6.76 7.75
C THR A 11 8.83 7.07 8.06
N ASP A 12 8.45 7.21 9.32
CA ASP A 12 7.09 7.58 9.72
C ASP A 12 6.76 9.07 9.46
N ASP A 13 5.53 9.47 9.76
CA ASP A 13 5.05 10.84 9.53
C ASP A 13 5.70 11.88 10.47
N ALA A 14 6.33 11.43 11.56
CA ALA A 14 7.11 12.27 12.47
C ALA A 14 8.58 12.40 12.02
N GLY A 15 8.99 11.69 10.95
CA GLY A 15 10.36 11.69 10.45
C GLY A 15 11.27 10.64 11.09
N ALA A 16 10.74 9.74 11.91
CA ALA A 16 11.53 8.67 12.52
C ALA A 16 11.66 7.47 11.58
N VAL A 17 12.89 6.98 11.38
CA VAL A 17 13.14 5.76 10.62
C VAL A 17 12.79 4.54 11.46
N LEU A 18 11.94 3.67 10.93
CA LEU A 18 11.57 2.41 11.57
C LEU A 18 12.61 1.35 11.24
N ASP A 19 13.31 0.86 12.26
CA ASP A 19 14.19 -0.32 12.23
C ASP A 19 13.38 -1.60 11.95
N ALA A 20 13.00 -1.74 10.69
CA ALA A 20 12.32 -2.87 10.08
C ALA A 20 12.54 -2.83 8.56
N GLU A 21 13.27 -3.81 8.06
CA GLU A 21 13.63 -3.93 6.64
C GLU A 21 12.49 -4.51 5.81
N PHE A 22 12.21 -3.87 4.68
CA PHE A 22 11.27 -4.34 3.68
C PHE A 22 11.82 -4.14 2.26
N GLU A 23 11.26 -4.88 1.31
CA GLU A 23 11.60 -4.83 -0.11
C GLU A 23 10.32 -4.88 -0.94
N ILE A 24 10.31 -4.24 -2.11
CA ILE A 24 9.33 -4.51 -3.16
C ILE A 24 10.05 -5.22 -4.29
N GLU A 25 9.51 -6.36 -4.73
CA GLU A 25 10.03 -7.11 -5.86
C GLU A 25 8.92 -7.41 -6.89
N PRO A 26 9.27 -7.60 -8.17
CA PRO A 26 8.34 -8.13 -9.17
C PRO A 26 7.87 -9.55 -8.80
N ASP A 27 6.58 -9.83 -8.93
CA ASP A 27 5.98 -11.16 -8.73
C ASP A 27 4.98 -11.44 -9.86
N GLY A 28 5.47 -12.00 -10.96
CA GLY A 28 4.69 -12.21 -12.18
C GLY A 28 4.21 -10.90 -12.79
N ASP A 29 2.89 -10.74 -12.96
CA ASP A 29 2.23 -9.49 -13.39
C ASP A 29 1.96 -8.51 -12.23
N THR A 30 2.34 -8.89 -11.02
CA THR A 30 2.10 -8.14 -9.78
C THR A 30 3.40 -7.69 -9.12
N LEU A 31 3.27 -6.97 -8.01
CA LEU A 31 4.38 -6.61 -7.12
C LEU A 31 4.23 -7.38 -5.80
N SER A 32 5.32 -7.68 -5.12
CA SER A 32 5.30 -8.30 -3.80
C SER A 32 6.04 -7.44 -2.79
N LEU A 33 5.39 -7.12 -1.68
CA LEU A 33 6.04 -6.54 -0.51
C LEU A 33 6.58 -7.66 0.37
N VAL A 34 7.89 -7.69 0.58
CA VAL A 34 8.55 -8.59 1.52
C VAL A 34 8.94 -7.81 2.76
N LEU A 35 8.42 -8.20 3.91
CA LEU A 35 8.83 -7.63 5.21
C LEU A 35 9.69 -8.65 5.96
N ARG A 36 10.94 -8.29 6.26
CA ARG A 36 11.91 -9.19 6.89
C ARG A 36 11.50 -9.54 8.32
N SER A 37 11.81 -10.76 8.74
CA SER A 37 11.43 -11.25 10.08
C SER A 37 12.09 -10.46 11.22
N ARG A 38 11.37 -10.35 12.35
CA ARG A 38 11.94 -9.88 13.61
C ARG A 38 12.75 -10.99 14.27
N GLY A 39 13.95 -10.64 14.72
CA GLY A 39 14.85 -11.49 15.49
C GLY A 39 14.97 -11.03 16.93
N GLY A 40 15.02 -11.97 17.88
CA GLY A 40 15.34 -11.67 19.27
C GLY A 40 16.77 -11.14 19.42
N ARG A 41 17.08 -10.62 20.60
CA ARG A 41 18.44 -10.15 20.93
C ARG A 41 19.41 -11.34 20.93
N SER A 42 20.60 -11.11 20.40
CA SER A 42 21.74 -12.03 20.47
C SER A 42 22.99 -11.25 20.87
N SER A 43 24.07 -11.97 21.18
CA SER A 43 25.39 -11.36 21.38
C SER A 43 25.85 -10.53 20.17
N SER A 44 25.51 -11.01 18.95
CA SER A 44 25.81 -10.33 17.68
C SER A 44 24.79 -9.26 17.28
N SER A 45 23.61 -9.24 17.88
CA SER A 45 22.55 -8.24 17.64
C SER A 45 21.89 -7.86 18.97
N PRO A 46 22.52 -6.97 19.76
CA PRO A 46 22.05 -6.63 21.10
C PRO A 46 20.66 -5.97 21.12
N LYS A 47 20.28 -5.29 20.03
CA LYS A 47 18.95 -4.68 19.85
C LYS A 47 17.90 -5.66 19.31
N GLY A 48 18.33 -6.81 18.79
CA GLY A 48 17.51 -7.69 17.96
C GLY A 48 17.38 -7.15 16.54
N ARG A 49 16.96 -8.00 15.61
CA ARG A 49 16.74 -7.64 14.20
C ARG A 49 15.29 -7.17 14.01
N ASN A 50 15.07 -6.10 13.25
CA ASN A 50 13.75 -5.57 12.90
C ASN A 50 12.81 -5.37 14.11
N PRO A 51 13.25 -4.68 15.19
CA PRO A 51 12.44 -4.46 16.39
C PRO A 51 11.14 -3.70 16.11
N HIS A 52 11.07 -2.89 15.04
CA HIS A 52 9.90 -2.12 14.64
C HIS A 52 9.00 -2.84 13.61
N TYR A 53 9.08 -4.17 13.49
CA TYR A 53 8.29 -4.97 12.55
C TYR A 53 6.79 -4.62 12.53
N ASN A 54 6.13 -4.58 13.70
CA ASN A 54 4.69 -4.33 13.78
C ASN A 54 4.33 -2.88 13.40
N PRO A 55 4.99 -1.85 13.97
CA PRO A 55 4.82 -0.46 13.51
C PRO A 55 5.05 -0.29 12.01
N ALA A 56 6.09 -0.92 11.46
CA ALA A 56 6.41 -0.81 10.04
C ALA A 56 5.35 -1.48 9.16
N LEU A 57 4.90 -2.70 9.51
CA LEU A 57 3.83 -3.38 8.79
C LEU A 57 2.55 -2.53 8.78
N GLU A 58 2.19 -1.93 9.90
CA GLU A 58 1.02 -1.07 10.03
C GLU A 58 1.13 0.19 9.17
N LEU A 59 2.28 0.86 9.21
CA LEU A 59 2.59 2.02 8.38
C LEU A 59 2.50 1.69 6.88
N LEU A 60 3.16 0.60 6.45
CA LEU A 60 3.17 0.15 5.06
C LEU A 60 1.77 -0.21 4.57
N LEU A 61 0.96 -0.90 5.39
CA LEU A 61 -0.45 -1.19 5.07
C LEU A 61 -1.28 0.09 4.95
N GLY A 62 -1.03 1.09 5.79
CA GLY A 62 -1.67 2.41 5.70
C GLY A 62 -1.33 3.13 4.40
N ARG A 63 -0.06 3.15 4.01
CA ARG A 63 0.38 3.76 2.73
C ARG A 63 -0.18 3.02 1.52
N LEU A 64 -0.18 1.70 1.56
CA LEU A 64 -0.79 0.87 0.51
C LEU A 64 -2.31 1.10 0.42
N ARG A 65 -3.00 1.31 1.55
CA ARG A 65 -4.41 1.72 1.57
C ARG A 65 -4.61 3.06 0.88
N ASP A 66 -3.76 4.06 1.15
CA ASP A 66 -3.86 5.38 0.52
C ASP A 66 -3.61 5.32 -0.99
N LEU A 67 -2.75 4.37 -1.43
CA LEU A 67 -2.55 4.02 -2.85
C LEU A 67 -3.67 3.13 -3.43
N ARG A 68 -4.71 2.79 -2.64
CA ARG A 68 -5.82 1.91 -3.01
C ARG A 68 -5.36 0.54 -3.50
N ALA A 69 -4.29 0.01 -2.92
CA ALA A 69 -3.75 -1.28 -3.27
C ALA A 69 -4.71 -2.42 -2.88
N VAL A 70 -4.65 -3.51 -3.65
CA VAL A 70 -5.33 -4.77 -3.38
C VAL A 70 -4.28 -5.80 -2.99
N LEU A 71 -4.42 -6.40 -1.81
CA LEU A 71 -3.64 -7.57 -1.42
C LEU A 71 -4.25 -8.78 -2.13
N VAL A 72 -3.61 -9.25 -3.19
CA VAL A 72 -4.06 -10.43 -3.96
C VAL A 72 -3.87 -11.71 -3.15
N GLY A 73 -2.84 -11.73 -2.31
CA GLY A 73 -2.54 -12.84 -1.41
C GLY A 73 -1.46 -12.43 -0.42
N GLY A 74 -1.21 -13.28 0.57
CA GLY A 74 -0.24 -13.02 1.62
C GLY A 74 0.27 -14.34 2.17
N PHE A 75 1.58 -14.43 2.37
CA PHE A 75 2.26 -15.69 2.64
C PHE A 75 3.33 -15.54 3.73
N VAL A 76 3.53 -16.56 4.55
CA VAL A 76 4.72 -16.68 5.39
C VAL A 76 5.88 -17.20 4.53
N ASP A 77 6.87 -16.33 4.32
CA ASP A 77 8.00 -16.57 3.42
C ASP A 77 9.31 -16.72 4.20
N SER A 78 9.30 -17.64 5.16
CA SER A 78 10.46 -17.93 6.01
C SER A 78 11.23 -19.14 5.48
N THR A 79 12.53 -19.24 5.77
CA THR A 79 13.36 -20.40 5.38
C THR A 79 12.73 -21.75 5.80
N ARG A 80 12.02 -21.77 6.93
CA ARG A 80 11.36 -22.98 7.47
C ARG A 80 10.08 -23.35 6.74
N THR A 81 9.44 -22.41 6.05
CA THR A 81 8.20 -22.64 5.29
C THR A 81 8.45 -22.86 3.81
N LYS A 82 9.71 -22.90 3.36
CA LYS A 82 10.10 -23.11 1.95
C LYS A 82 9.59 -24.42 1.34
N ASN A 83 9.42 -25.46 2.15
CA ASN A 83 8.94 -26.76 1.68
C ASN A 83 7.40 -26.86 1.68
N LEU A 84 6.69 -25.82 2.13
CA LEU A 84 5.23 -25.77 2.14
C LEU A 84 4.72 -25.15 0.84
N SER A 85 3.58 -25.65 0.35
CA SER A 85 2.86 -25.01 -0.75
C SER A 85 2.36 -23.61 -0.38
N GLU A 86 2.06 -22.77 -1.37
CA GLU A 86 1.49 -21.43 -1.15
C GLU A 86 0.24 -21.46 -0.28
N ALA A 87 -0.66 -22.41 -0.53
CA ALA A 87 -1.89 -22.59 0.25
C ALA A 87 -1.61 -22.88 1.73
N GLN A 88 -0.59 -23.69 2.02
CA GLN A 88 -0.22 -24.03 3.41
C GLN A 88 0.47 -22.89 4.16
N ARG A 89 1.05 -21.93 3.42
CA ARG A 89 1.71 -20.75 3.99
C ARG A 89 0.88 -19.47 3.89
N ALA A 90 -0.37 -19.55 3.42
CA ALA A 90 -1.24 -18.38 3.21
C ALA A 90 -1.71 -17.77 4.54
N ILE A 91 -1.57 -16.45 4.65
CA ILE A 91 -2.15 -15.59 5.70
C ILE A 91 -3.27 -14.69 5.16
N ILE A 92 -3.38 -14.58 3.82
CA ILE A 92 -4.49 -13.94 3.10
C ILE A 92 -4.87 -14.92 1.98
N GLU A 93 -6.03 -15.54 2.13
CA GLU A 93 -6.53 -16.58 1.20
C GLU A 93 -7.41 -16.00 0.09
N SER A 94 -7.90 -14.77 0.26
CA SER A 94 -8.77 -14.10 -0.70
C SER A 94 -8.37 -12.63 -0.84
N PRO A 95 -8.55 -12.02 -2.02
CA PRO A 95 -8.14 -10.64 -2.24
C PRO A 95 -8.75 -9.66 -1.23
N VAL A 96 -7.95 -8.75 -0.70
CA VAL A 96 -8.38 -7.68 0.22
C VAL A 96 -8.13 -6.33 -0.43
N VAL A 97 -9.20 -5.58 -0.67
CA VAL A 97 -9.12 -4.17 -1.09
C VAL A 97 -8.81 -3.32 0.14
N LEU A 98 -7.59 -2.77 0.23
CA LEU A 98 -7.17 -2.07 1.45
C LEU A 98 -7.97 -0.80 1.71
N ALA A 99 -8.50 -0.15 0.67
CA ALA A 99 -9.37 1.02 0.79
C ALA A 99 -10.65 0.73 1.60
N ASP A 100 -11.12 -0.52 1.59
CA ASP A 100 -12.33 -0.94 2.32
C ASP A 100 -12.02 -1.42 3.74
N VAL A 101 -10.74 -1.45 4.15
CA VAL A 101 -10.31 -1.84 5.49
C VAL A 101 -10.42 -0.63 6.42
N PRO A 102 -11.38 -0.62 7.37
CA PRO A 102 -11.63 0.54 8.22
C PRO A 102 -10.50 0.76 9.24
N ASP A 103 -9.95 -0.32 9.79
CA ASP A 103 -8.94 -0.31 10.84
C ASP A 103 -7.72 -1.15 10.43
N ILE A 104 -6.64 -0.44 10.09
CA ILE A 104 -5.37 -1.04 9.66
C ILE A 104 -4.63 -1.70 10.84
N GLU A 105 -4.75 -1.16 12.06
CA GLU A 105 -4.14 -1.75 13.24
C GLU A 105 -4.79 -3.12 13.53
N GLN A 106 -6.12 -3.17 13.51
CA GLN A 106 -6.86 -4.41 13.69
C GLN A 106 -6.54 -5.42 12.59
N PHE A 107 -6.48 -4.98 11.34
CA PHE A 107 -6.09 -5.84 10.21
C PHE A 107 -4.68 -6.41 10.38
N ARG A 108 -3.71 -5.59 10.78
CA ARG A 108 -2.33 -6.03 11.09
C ARG A 108 -2.31 -7.06 12.22
N ARG A 109 -3.12 -6.89 13.27
CA ARG A 109 -3.26 -7.88 14.35
C ARG A 109 -3.82 -9.22 13.84
N VAL A 110 -4.78 -9.19 12.90
CA VAL A 110 -5.32 -10.40 12.25
C VAL A 110 -4.22 -11.12 11.46
N LEU A 111 -3.45 -10.40 10.65
CA LEU A 111 -2.30 -10.97 9.92
C LEU A 111 -1.28 -11.61 10.88
N GLY A 112 -0.91 -10.92 11.96
CA GLY A 112 0.01 -11.46 12.96
C GLY A 112 -0.47 -12.77 13.61
N ARG A 113 -1.78 -12.88 13.89
CA ARG A 113 -2.38 -14.13 14.40
C ARG A 113 -2.34 -15.25 13.36
N ALA A 114 -2.58 -14.94 12.09
CA ALA A 114 -2.46 -15.91 11.00
C ALA A 114 -1.01 -16.44 10.87
N GLN A 115 -0.01 -15.56 10.92
CA GLN A 115 1.41 -15.94 10.89
C GLN A 115 1.80 -16.91 12.01
N ALA A 116 1.25 -16.73 13.22
CA ALA A 116 1.56 -17.56 14.38
C ALA A 116 1.14 -19.03 14.18
N ARG A 117 0.13 -19.29 13.33
CA ARG A 117 -0.40 -20.64 13.07
C ARG A 117 0.46 -21.45 12.09
N ILE A 118 1.28 -20.78 11.28
CA ILE A 118 1.99 -21.39 10.14
C ILE A 118 3.45 -21.66 10.51
N GLY A 119 3.95 -22.88 10.35
CA GLY A 119 5.35 -23.21 10.68
C GLY A 119 5.65 -22.99 12.17
N LYS A 120 4.80 -23.56 13.05
CA LYS A 120 4.87 -23.40 14.51
C LYS A 120 6.24 -23.78 15.07
N THR A 121 6.72 -22.97 16.01
CA THR A 121 7.78 -23.32 16.96
C THR A 121 7.14 -23.47 18.34
N GLU A 122 7.79 -24.15 19.29
CA GLU A 122 7.30 -24.31 20.68
C GLU A 122 6.95 -22.97 21.36
N THR A 123 7.54 -21.86 20.90
CA THR A 123 7.38 -20.50 21.45
C THR A 123 6.52 -19.52 20.61
N GLY A 124 5.88 -19.97 19.54
CA GLY A 124 4.87 -19.17 18.81
C GLY A 124 5.32 -17.79 18.28
N ASN A 125 6.21 -17.74 17.27
CA ASN A 125 6.60 -16.46 16.64
C ASN A 125 5.52 -15.94 15.66
N ASN A 126 5.06 -14.70 15.88
CA ASN A 126 4.07 -13.96 15.08
C ASN A 126 4.66 -12.82 14.22
N THR A 127 5.99 -12.74 14.13
CA THR A 127 6.75 -11.72 13.39
C THR A 127 7.73 -12.39 12.43
N LYS A 128 7.19 -13.23 11.55
CA LYS A 128 7.96 -13.98 10.55
C LYS A 128 8.16 -13.13 9.31
N GLN A 129 9.07 -13.55 8.43
CA GLN A 129 9.15 -12.94 7.12
C GLN A 129 7.85 -13.23 6.39
N ILE A 130 7.24 -12.19 5.84
CA ILE A 130 6.01 -12.30 5.07
C ILE A 130 6.21 -11.71 3.68
N ARG A 131 5.44 -12.23 2.73
CA ARG A 131 5.30 -11.73 1.38
C ARG A 131 3.83 -11.38 1.17
N LEU A 132 3.54 -10.14 0.82
CA LEU A 132 2.20 -9.67 0.47
C LEU A 132 2.19 -9.38 -1.03
N ARG A 133 1.42 -10.13 -1.80
CA ARG A 133 1.28 -9.95 -3.25
C ARG A 133 0.26 -8.84 -3.51
N LEU A 134 0.61 -7.87 -4.34
CA LEU A 134 -0.05 -6.58 -4.48
C LEU A 134 -0.45 -6.27 -5.91
N ARG A 135 -1.65 -5.71 -6.08
CA ARG A 135 -1.97 -4.86 -7.22
C ARG A 135 -2.12 -3.43 -6.72
N VAL A 136 -1.30 -2.53 -7.26
CA VAL A 136 -1.31 -1.12 -6.85
C VAL A 136 -1.68 -0.27 -8.07
N PRO A 137 -2.82 0.43 -8.06
CA PRO A 137 -3.21 1.33 -9.15
C PRO A 137 -2.08 2.29 -9.52
N GLY A 138 -1.72 2.33 -10.82
CA GLY A 138 -0.65 3.17 -11.34
C GLY A 138 0.76 2.59 -11.26
N TYR A 139 0.93 1.39 -10.69
CA TYR A 139 2.21 0.67 -10.66
C TYR A 139 2.08 -0.67 -11.39
N THR A 140 3.15 -1.03 -12.08
CA THR A 140 3.32 -2.30 -12.79
C THR A 140 4.44 -3.10 -12.14
N ALA A 141 4.62 -4.37 -12.54
CA ALA A 141 5.69 -5.22 -12.02
C ALA A 141 7.10 -4.62 -12.18
N THR A 142 7.31 -3.73 -13.15
CA THR A 142 8.61 -3.04 -13.37
C THR A 142 8.80 -1.80 -12.49
N ASP A 143 7.77 -1.36 -11.75
CA ASP A 143 7.82 -0.19 -10.87
C ASP A 143 8.20 -0.53 -9.43
N ALA A 144 8.88 -1.67 -9.20
CA ALA A 144 9.22 -2.17 -7.87
C ALA A 144 10.02 -1.13 -7.05
N ASP A 145 11.11 -0.61 -7.62
CA ASP A 145 11.95 0.40 -6.97
C ASP A 145 11.18 1.70 -6.67
N ARG A 146 10.28 2.09 -7.59
CA ARG A 146 9.45 3.29 -7.41
C ARG A 146 8.47 3.10 -6.25
N LEU A 147 7.79 1.95 -6.19
CA LEU A 147 6.87 1.64 -5.10
C LEU A 147 7.63 1.54 -3.77
N ALA A 148 8.80 0.90 -3.75
CA ALA A 148 9.63 0.83 -2.54
C ALA A 148 9.99 2.23 -2.03
N ALA A 149 10.46 3.12 -2.91
CA ALA A 149 10.79 4.49 -2.56
C ALA A 149 9.58 5.31 -2.06
N ASP A 150 8.42 5.15 -2.69
CA ASP A 150 7.18 5.81 -2.28
C ASP A 150 6.67 5.30 -0.93
N LEU A 151 6.80 4.00 -0.65
CA LEU A 151 6.44 3.40 0.63
C LEU A 151 7.46 3.69 1.74
N ALA A 152 8.71 3.95 1.40
CA ALA A 152 9.75 4.28 2.39
C ALA A 152 9.58 5.68 2.97
N ARG A 153 8.99 6.62 2.23
CA ARG A 153 8.91 8.03 2.62
C ARG A 153 7.50 8.42 3.06
N PRO A 154 7.35 9.37 3.99
CA PRO A 154 6.05 9.93 4.32
C PRO A 154 5.41 10.54 3.07
N PRO A 155 4.08 10.36 2.89
CA PRO A 155 3.38 10.92 1.75
C PRO A 155 3.61 12.42 1.72
N GLN A 156 4.13 12.92 0.60
CA GLN A 156 4.34 14.34 0.38
C GLN A 156 2.96 15.01 0.32
N ARG A 157 2.46 15.49 1.45
CA ARG A 157 1.23 16.26 1.49
C ARG A 157 1.55 17.60 0.82
N PRO A 158 0.98 17.92 -0.36
CA PRO A 158 1.38 19.11 -1.08
C PRO A 158 1.14 20.34 -0.18
N ALA A 159 2.23 21.01 0.20
CA ALA A 159 2.23 22.26 0.92
C ALA A 159 1.90 23.38 -0.08
N GLY A 160 0.65 23.42 -0.55
CA GLY A 160 0.19 24.42 -1.50
C GLY A 160 -1.27 24.24 -1.93
N PRO A 161 -1.84 25.22 -2.64
CA PRO A 161 -3.08 25.04 -3.39
C PRO A 161 -2.91 23.89 -4.38
N VAL A 162 -3.90 23.01 -4.49
CA VAL A 162 -3.90 21.98 -5.54
C VAL A 162 -4.23 22.68 -6.85
N GLU A 163 -3.26 22.85 -7.74
CA GLU A 163 -3.50 23.33 -9.11
C GLU A 163 -4.03 22.19 -9.96
N LEU A 164 -5.35 22.09 -10.05
CA LEU A 164 -5.99 21.24 -11.05
C LEU A 164 -5.86 21.91 -12.43
N PRO A 165 -5.58 21.18 -13.52
CA PRO A 165 -5.62 21.76 -14.86
C PRO A 165 -7.03 22.26 -15.19
N ALA A 166 -7.14 23.26 -16.07
CA ALA A 166 -8.43 23.70 -16.59
C ALA A 166 -9.20 22.52 -17.22
N ALA A 167 -10.52 22.51 -17.09
CA ALA A 167 -11.35 21.50 -17.73
C ALA A 167 -11.21 21.64 -19.26
N THR A 168 -11.05 20.52 -19.95
CA THR A 168 -11.00 20.47 -21.42
C THR A 168 -12.31 19.96 -21.99
N GLN A 169 -12.64 20.35 -23.23
CA GLN A 169 -13.83 19.85 -23.92
C GLN A 169 -13.80 18.31 -24.05
N GLU A 170 -12.63 17.74 -24.37
CA GLU A 170 -12.43 16.28 -24.43
C GLU A 170 -12.79 15.60 -23.09
N PHE A 171 -12.39 16.20 -21.97
CA PHE A 171 -12.71 15.66 -20.66
C PHE A 171 -14.20 15.82 -20.36
N ALA A 172 -14.81 16.96 -20.68
CA ALA A 172 -16.23 17.20 -20.52
C ALA A 172 -17.07 16.17 -21.30
N ASP A 173 -16.72 15.92 -22.57
CA ASP A 173 -17.39 14.95 -23.43
C ASP A 173 -17.27 13.52 -22.90
N ARG A 174 -16.07 13.12 -22.43
CA ARG A 174 -15.82 11.80 -21.83
C ARG A 174 -16.63 11.55 -20.55
N LEU A 175 -16.90 12.61 -19.79
CA LEU A 175 -17.67 12.55 -18.56
C LEU A 175 -19.17 12.78 -18.74
N HIS A 176 -19.60 13.12 -19.96
CA HIS A 176 -20.96 13.58 -20.26
C HIS A 176 -21.40 14.75 -19.37
N PHE A 177 -20.48 15.67 -19.07
CA PHE A 177 -20.76 16.93 -18.38
C PHE A 177 -20.59 18.10 -19.33
N ASP A 178 -21.28 19.20 -19.06
CA ASP A 178 -20.99 20.45 -19.76
C ASP A 178 -19.65 21.05 -19.27
N LEU A 179 -18.88 21.60 -20.22
CA LEU A 179 -17.57 22.19 -19.94
C LEU A 179 -17.64 23.33 -18.91
N PRO A 180 -18.59 24.28 -18.96
CA PRO A 180 -18.72 25.34 -17.96
C PRO A 180 -18.92 24.83 -16.53
N TRP A 181 -19.71 23.77 -16.34
CA TRP A 181 -19.97 23.14 -15.06
C TRP A 181 -18.74 22.40 -14.55
N LEU A 182 -18.04 21.67 -15.42
CA LEU A 182 -16.81 20.97 -15.04
C LEU A 182 -15.70 21.95 -14.66
N GLN A 183 -15.57 23.05 -15.40
CA GLN A 183 -14.66 24.14 -15.08
C GLN A 183 -14.99 24.78 -13.73
N LYS A 184 -16.28 24.94 -13.41
CA LYS A 184 -16.73 25.41 -12.09
C LYS A 184 -16.30 24.46 -10.97
N ILE A 185 -16.39 23.14 -11.18
CA ILE A 185 -15.90 22.15 -10.20
C ILE A 185 -14.38 22.26 -10.01
N VAL A 186 -13.62 22.33 -11.10
CA VAL A 186 -12.15 22.51 -11.05
C VAL A 186 -11.79 23.74 -10.22
N THR A 187 -12.41 24.89 -10.53
CA THR A 187 -12.20 26.14 -9.79
C THR A 187 -12.59 26.01 -8.32
N LEU A 188 -13.73 25.38 -8.01
CA LEU A 188 -14.14 25.16 -6.62
C LEU A 188 -13.17 24.24 -5.86
N MET A 189 -12.60 23.21 -6.50
CA MET A 189 -11.64 22.28 -5.87
C MET A 189 -10.31 22.98 -5.60
N GLN A 190 -9.83 23.81 -6.53
CA GLN A 190 -8.65 24.66 -6.35
C GLN A 190 -8.80 25.61 -5.15
N HIS A 191 -9.99 26.19 -4.94
CA HIS A 191 -10.23 27.15 -3.86
C HIS A 191 -10.61 26.52 -2.52
N ARG A 192 -11.35 25.41 -2.48
CA ARG A 192 -11.99 24.91 -1.25
C ARG A 192 -11.56 23.51 -0.79
N LYS A 193 -10.65 22.82 -1.49
CA LYS A 193 -10.12 21.47 -1.16
C LYS A 193 -11.16 20.34 -0.97
N GLN A 194 -12.46 20.63 -0.83
CA GLN A 194 -13.59 19.70 -0.77
C GLN A 194 -14.84 20.32 -1.41
N ILE A 195 -15.62 19.49 -2.11
CA ILE A 195 -16.93 19.85 -2.68
C ILE A 195 -17.91 18.71 -2.39
N VAL A 196 -19.10 19.05 -1.91
CA VAL A 196 -20.23 18.11 -1.86
C VAL A 196 -21.09 18.35 -3.10
N LEU A 197 -21.13 17.37 -4.01
CA LEU A 197 -21.99 17.44 -5.19
C LEU A 197 -23.40 16.94 -4.84
N TYR A 198 -24.43 17.68 -5.22
CA TYR A 198 -25.84 17.26 -5.14
C TYR A 198 -26.41 17.16 -6.56
N GLY A 199 -27.12 16.06 -6.86
CA GLY A 199 -27.75 15.85 -8.15
C GLY A 199 -28.83 14.75 -8.08
N PRO A 200 -29.87 14.79 -8.93
CA PRO A 200 -30.87 13.73 -9.06
C PRO A 200 -30.21 12.36 -9.34
N PRO A 201 -30.83 11.24 -8.94
CA PRO A 201 -30.28 9.90 -9.19
C PRO A 201 -30.07 9.70 -10.70
N GLY A 202 -28.83 9.45 -11.11
CA GLY A 202 -28.48 9.10 -12.51
C GLY A 202 -27.65 10.12 -13.30
N THR A 203 -27.30 11.30 -12.78
CA THR A 203 -26.67 12.37 -13.60
C THR A 203 -25.24 12.77 -13.20
N GLY A 204 -24.40 11.84 -12.74
CA GLY A 204 -22.95 12.09 -12.69
C GLY A 204 -22.20 11.65 -11.44
N LYS A 205 -22.87 11.40 -10.31
CA LYS A 205 -22.21 10.81 -9.12
C LYS A 205 -21.67 9.41 -9.40
N THR A 206 -22.46 8.61 -10.10
CA THR A 206 -22.10 7.23 -10.48
C THR A 206 -20.93 7.18 -11.48
N TYR A 207 -20.67 8.25 -12.24
CA TYR A 207 -19.57 8.30 -13.20
C TYR A 207 -18.24 8.68 -12.53
N LEU A 208 -18.28 9.48 -11.47
CA LEU A 208 -17.09 9.89 -10.72
C LEU A 208 -16.47 8.73 -9.90
N ASP A 209 -17.27 7.72 -9.51
CA ASP A 209 -16.75 6.51 -8.87
C ASP A 209 -15.87 5.66 -9.80
N ARG A 210 -15.98 5.84 -11.12
CA ARG A 210 -15.25 5.05 -12.14
C ARG A 210 -13.92 5.66 -12.57
N ILE A 211 -13.59 6.87 -12.12
CA ILE A 211 -12.43 7.60 -12.63
C ILE A 211 -11.32 7.61 -11.60
N SER A 212 -10.42 6.64 -11.77
CA SER A 212 -9.06 6.71 -11.25
C SER A 212 -8.43 8.03 -11.68
N PHE A 213 -8.13 8.90 -10.72
CA PHE A 213 -7.33 10.11 -10.93
C PHE A 213 -5.90 9.67 -11.28
N GLY A 214 -5.66 9.40 -12.56
CA GLY A 214 -4.33 9.24 -13.11
C GLY A 214 -3.58 10.56 -13.00
N ARG A 215 -2.43 10.54 -12.34
CA ARG A 215 -1.47 11.65 -12.22
C ARG A 215 -1.25 12.24 -13.62
N VAL A 216 -1.72 13.47 -13.86
CA VAL A 216 -1.34 14.24 -15.05
C VAL A 216 0.13 14.60 -14.86
N ALA A 217 1.00 13.79 -15.47
CA ALA A 217 2.40 14.12 -15.63
C ALA A 217 2.51 15.36 -16.53
N ARG A 218 3.35 16.31 -16.12
CA ARG A 218 3.84 17.39 -16.98
C ARG A 218 4.80 16.82 -18.02
#